data_AF-A0A1A8DII6-F1
#
_entry.id   AF-A0A1A8DII6-F1
#
_cell.length_a   1.000
_cell.length_b   1.000
_cell.length_c   1.000
_cell.angle_alpha   90.00
_cell.angle_beta   90.00
_cell.angle_gamma   90.00
#
_symmetry.space_group_name_H-M   'P 1'
#
loop_
_entity.id
_entity.type
_entity.pdbx_description
1 polymer ?
#
loop_
_entity_poly.entity_id
_entity_poly.type
_entity_poly.pdbx_seq_one_letter_code
_entity_poly.pdbx_strand_id
1 'polypeptide(L)'
;AMARVWRDGQKKTVHIYRLLTAGTIEERIFQRQVSKQGLSGTVVDLGKGAEHTSFSTNELQDLFSLSDTPCLTHDLLTCGCSTDGSVSDVVVEEAEPVSDRPCQLGRQGDRRGAAQKPLSMSELMQWRHFSGDTHTFSDPYLDHARSHISFAFQTTVSHASQ
;
A
#
# COMPACT_ATOMS: atom_id res chain seq x y z
N ALA A 1 5.27 -7.66 10.77
CA ALA A 1 5.70 -8.88 10.06
C ALA A 1 6.81 -8.58 9.05
N MET A 2 6.62 -7.61 8.15
CA MET A 2 7.59 -7.20 7.12
C MET A 2 9.01 -6.94 7.68
N ALA A 3 9.13 -6.08 8.69
CA ALA A 3 10.40 -5.75 9.35
C ALA A 3 11.04 -6.91 10.16
N ARG A 4 10.37 -8.07 10.27
CA ARG A 4 10.95 -9.25 10.94
C ARG A 4 11.73 -10.14 9.98
N VAL A 5 11.29 -10.21 8.71
CA VAL A 5 11.86 -11.09 7.68
C VAL A 5 12.81 -10.34 6.75
N TRP A 6 12.46 -9.10 6.40
CA TRP A 6 13.33 -8.21 5.65
C TRP A 6 14.10 -7.32 6.64
N ARG A 7 15.35 -7.74 6.92
CA ARG A 7 16.27 -7.13 7.89
C ARG A 7 17.72 -7.42 7.49
N ASP A 8 18.66 -6.69 8.08
CA ASP A 8 20.09 -6.91 7.85
C ASP A 8 20.50 -8.37 8.12
N GLY A 9 21.34 -8.90 7.24
CA GLY A 9 21.77 -10.30 7.25
C GLY A 9 20.86 -11.25 6.46
N GLN A 10 19.75 -10.77 5.90
CA GLN A 10 18.96 -11.54 4.95
C GLN A 10 19.70 -11.67 3.61
N LYS A 11 20.03 -12.90 3.20
CA LYS A 11 20.79 -13.19 1.97
C LYS A 11 19.93 -13.69 0.81
N LYS A 12 18.68 -14.02 1.08
CA LYS A 12 17.74 -14.57 0.09
C LYS A 12 16.66 -13.55 -0.25
N THR A 13 16.12 -13.64 -1.46
CA THR A 13 14.94 -12.88 -1.88
C THR A 13 13.79 -13.14 -0.90
N VAL A 14 13.15 -12.07 -0.44
CA VAL A 14 12.00 -12.13 0.46
C VAL A 14 10.75 -11.73 -0.30
N HIS A 15 9.74 -12.60 -0.25
CA HIS A 15 8.42 -12.31 -0.76
C HIS A 15 7.47 -12.02 0.41
N ILE A 16 6.70 -10.95 0.29
CA ILE A 16 5.72 -10.56 1.32
C ILE A 16 4.35 -10.52 0.65
N TYR A 17 3.46 -11.37 1.13
CA TYR A 17 2.09 -11.44 0.65
C TYR A 17 1.15 -10.79 1.64
N ARG A 18 0.23 -9.97 1.13
CA ARG A 18 -0.95 -9.52 1.84
C ARG A 18 -2.15 -10.03 1.05
N LEU A 19 -2.81 -11.05 1.60
CA LEU A 19 -3.99 -11.65 1.00
C LEU A 19 -5.23 -10.90 1.48
N LEU A 20 -6.14 -10.64 0.56
CA LEU A 20 -7.41 -9.95 0.79
C LEU A 20 -8.47 -10.64 -0.06
N THR A 21 -9.67 -10.84 0.47
CA THR A 21 -10.81 -11.30 -0.33
C THR A 21 -11.45 -10.14 -1.09
N ALA A 22 -11.47 -10.22 -2.43
CA ALA A 22 -11.99 -9.17 -3.31
C ALA A 22 -13.46 -8.85 -3.02
N GLY A 23 -13.81 -7.55 -3.00
CA GLY A 23 -15.18 -7.06 -2.82
C GLY A 23 -15.76 -7.23 -1.41
N THR A 24 -14.99 -7.79 -0.47
CA THR A 24 -15.45 -8.07 0.90
C THR A 24 -15.05 -6.97 1.90
N ILE A 25 -15.48 -7.15 3.16
CA ILE A 25 -15.06 -6.31 4.28
C ILE A 25 -13.54 -6.25 4.45
N GLU A 26 -12.79 -7.31 4.13
CA GLU A 26 -11.33 -7.31 4.25
C GLU A 26 -10.69 -6.24 3.39
N GLU A 27 -11.13 -6.13 2.14
CA GLU A 27 -10.62 -5.15 1.18
C GLU A 27 -10.99 -3.72 1.60
N ARG A 28 -12.23 -3.51 2.09
CA ARG A 28 -12.69 -2.19 2.60
C ARG A 28 -11.93 -1.75 3.85
N ILE A 29 -11.62 -2.67 4.76
CA ILE A 29 -10.79 -2.38 5.93
C ILE A 29 -9.36 -2.04 5.50
N PHE A 30 -8.80 -2.77 4.53
CA PHE A 30 -7.48 -2.47 3.98
C PHE A 30 -7.42 -1.06 3.38
N GLN A 31 -8.38 -0.69 2.55
CA GLN A 31 -8.49 0.66 1.98
C GLN A 31 -8.51 1.73 3.08
N ARG A 32 -9.30 1.54 4.15
CA ARG A 32 -9.32 2.46 5.29
C ARG A 32 -7.97 2.55 6.01
N GLN A 33 -7.25 1.43 6.16
CA GLN A 33 -5.91 1.43 6.77
C GLN A 33 -4.92 2.25 5.94
N VAL A 34 -4.93 2.07 4.62
CA VAL A 34 -4.05 2.78 3.69
C VAL A 34 -4.40 4.26 3.61
N SER A 35 -5.68 4.60 3.53
CA SER A 35 -6.14 6.00 3.54
C SER A 35 -5.81 6.71 4.86
N LYS A 36 -6.02 6.04 6.00
CA LYS A 36 -5.68 6.60 7.32
C LYS A 36 -4.18 6.83 7.48
N GLN A 37 -3.35 5.98 6.89
CA GLN A 37 -1.90 6.12 6.85
C GLN A 37 -1.47 7.28 5.94
N GLY A 38 -2.12 7.43 4.78
CA GLY A 38 -1.87 8.56 3.85
C GLY A 38 -2.21 9.93 4.44
N LEU A 39 -3.24 10.02 5.30
CA LEU A 39 -3.63 11.26 6.01
C LEU A 39 -2.81 11.53 7.28
N SER A 40 -2.03 10.55 7.76
CA SER A 40 -1.25 10.70 9.00
C SER A 40 -0.08 11.68 8.88
N GLY A 41 0.28 12.11 7.66
CA GLY A 41 1.24 13.20 7.41
C GLY A 41 0.66 14.61 7.64
N THR A 42 -0.65 14.75 7.78
CA THR A 42 -1.38 16.02 7.90
C THR A 42 -2.13 16.16 9.22
N VAL A 43 -1.64 15.58 10.32
CA VAL A 43 -2.29 15.75 11.63
C VAL A 43 -1.98 17.13 12.19
N VAL A 44 -2.83 18.09 11.84
CA VAL A 44 -3.05 19.32 12.58
C VAL A 44 -4.15 19.09 13.62
N ASP A 45 -3.79 19.43 14.86
CA ASP A 45 -4.57 19.71 16.06
C ASP A 45 -5.35 18.63 16.85
N LEU A 46 -4.81 18.42 18.05
CA LEU A 46 -5.31 17.69 19.22
C LEU A 46 -6.57 18.32 19.87
N GLY A 47 -7.59 18.66 19.08
CA GLY A 47 -8.83 19.28 19.60
C GLY A 47 -10.10 18.43 19.49
N LYS A 48 -10.15 17.45 18.58
CA LYS A 48 -11.38 16.73 18.19
C LYS A 48 -11.29 15.22 18.45
N GLY A 49 -11.13 14.86 19.72
CA GLY A 49 -10.94 13.46 20.15
C GLY A 49 -12.13 12.50 19.96
N ALA A 50 -13.30 12.97 19.50
CA ALA A 50 -14.53 12.18 19.47
C ALA A 50 -15.20 12.03 18.09
N GLU A 51 -14.82 12.81 17.07
CA GLU A 51 -15.46 12.76 15.75
C GLU A 51 -14.85 11.70 14.81
N HIS A 52 -13.68 11.15 15.16
CA HIS A 52 -12.95 10.17 14.33
C HIS A 52 -13.19 8.70 14.72
N THR A 53 -14.09 8.43 15.67
CA THR A 53 -14.41 7.07 16.15
C THR A 53 -15.79 6.58 15.74
N SER A 54 -16.59 7.39 15.06
CA SER A 54 -17.93 7.03 14.59
C SER A 54 -17.95 6.75 13.09
N PHE A 55 -18.61 5.67 12.70
CA PHE A 55 -18.98 5.42 11.31
C PHE A 55 -20.36 6.02 11.05
N SER A 56 -20.54 6.68 9.92
CA SER A 56 -21.88 7.00 9.44
C SER A 56 -22.64 5.71 9.06
N THR A 57 -23.96 5.78 9.04
CA THR A 57 -24.80 4.64 8.61
C THR A 57 -24.47 4.18 7.19
N ASN A 58 -24.16 5.11 6.30
CA ASN A 58 -23.75 4.82 4.93
C ASN A 58 -22.39 4.12 4.90
N GLU A 59 -21.43 4.54 5.72
CA GLU A 59 -20.13 3.88 5.82
C GLU A 59 -20.22 2.46 6.40
N LEU A 60 -21.14 2.23 7.34
CA LEU A 60 -21.40 0.88 7.86
C LEU A 60 -22.04 0.00 6.78
N GLN A 61 -23.04 0.51 6.06
CA GLN A 61 -23.65 -0.22 4.94
C GLN A 61 -22.61 -0.55 3.88
N ASP A 62 -21.77 0.42 3.52
CA ASP A 62 -20.65 0.22 2.62
C ASP A 62 -19.72 -0.87 3.16
N LEU A 63 -19.27 -0.80 4.42
CA LEU A 63 -18.36 -1.77 5.02
C LEU A 63 -18.84 -3.24 4.93
N PHE A 64 -20.15 -3.47 5.03
CA PHE A 64 -20.76 -4.81 4.99
C PHE A 64 -21.37 -5.16 3.63
N SER A 65 -21.18 -4.32 2.60
CA SER A 65 -21.64 -4.60 1.24
C SER A 65 -20.63 -5.45 0.49
N LEU A 66 -21.11 -6.52 -0.14
CA LEU A 66 -20.32 -7.36 -1.05
C LEU A 66 -20.37 -6.77 -2.46
N SER A 67 -19.21 -6.51 -3.05
CA SER A 67 -19.09 -6.04 -4.44
C SER A 67 -18.63 -7.17 -5.35
N ASP A 68 -19.28 -7.35 -6.50
CA ASP A 68 -18.85 -8.32 -7.52
C ASP A 68 -17.83 -7.64 -8.45
N THR A 69 -16.57 -7.65 -8.05
CA THR A 69 -15.44 -7.06 -8.79
C THR A 69 -14.18 -7.89 -8.55
N PRO A 70 -13.29 -8.02 -9.56
CA PRO A 70 -11.99 -8.67 -9.36
C PRO A 70 -11.10 -7.91 -8.37
N CYS A 71 -11.27 -6.58 -8.23
CA CYS A 71 -10.57 -5.75 -7.24
C CYS A 71 -11.25 -4.41 -7.01
N LEU A 72 -11.90 -4.24 -5.86
CA LEU A 72 -12.55 -2.98 -5.49
C LEU A 72 -11.54 -1.84 -5.34
N THR A 73 -10.33 -2.14 -4.87
CA THR A 73 -9.28 -1.13 -4.65
C THR A 73 -8.81 -0.52 -5.96
N HIS A 74 -8.70 -1.31 -7.03
CA HIS A 74 -8.33 -0.82 -8.35
C HIS A 74 -9.44 0.07 -8.94
N ASP A 75 -10.71 -0.33 -8.75
CA ASP A 75 -11.87 0.45 -9.19
C ASP A 75 -11.90 1.84 -8.54
N LEU A 76 -11.61 1.91 -7.24
CA LEU A 76 -11.55 3.18 -6.49
C LEU A 76 -10.38 4.07 -6.93
N LEU A 77 -9.27 3.48 -7.36
CA LEU A 77 -8.14 4.23 -7.90
C LEU A 77 -8.43 4.82 -9.28
N THR A 78 -9.49 4.38 -9.96
CA THR A 78 -9.85 4.82 -11.32
C THR A 78 -8.67 4.67 -12.31
N CYS A 79 -7.88 3.61 -12.14
CA CYS A 79 -6.67 3.40 -12.91
C CYS A 79 -6.98 2.84 -14.30
N GLY A 80 -6.46 3.48 -15.35
CA GLY A 80 -6.61 3.06 -16.75
C GLY A 80 -5.50 2.13 -17.27
N CYS A 81 -4.75 1.49 -16.37
CA CYS A 81 -3.65 0.60 -16.78
C CYS A 81 -4.15 -0.66 -17.50
N SER A 82 -3.27 -1.30 -18.27
CA SER A 82 -3.62 -2.53 -19.01
C SER A 82 -3.72 -3.79 -18.11
N THR A 83 -3.45 -3.66 -16.80
CA THR A 83 -3.51 -4.75 -15.80
C THR A 83 -2.65 -5.99 -16.16
N ASP A 84 -1.63 -5.79 -16.99
CA ASP A 84 -0.66 -6.79 -17.43
C ASP A 84 0.70 -6.63 -16.72
N GLY A 85 0.78 -5.71 -15.74
CA GLY A 85 2.00 -5.35 -15.06
C GLY A 85 2.82 -4.26 -15.74
N SER A 86 2.36 -3.71 -16.87
CA SER A 86 2.99 -2.55 -17.47
C SER A 86 2.94 -1.36 -16.50
N VAL A 87 4.08 -0.73 -16.29
CA VAL A 87 4.13 0.57 -15.60
C VAL A 87 3.54 1.60 -16.56
N SER A 88 2.42 2.21 -16.20
CA SER A 88 1.92 3.38 -16.92
C SER A 88 2.89 4.52 -16.64
N ASP A 89 3.53 5.03 -17.68
CA ASP A 89 4.48 6.14 -17.63
C ASP A 89 3.70 7.43 -17.29
N VAL A 90 3.34 7.59 -16.02
CA VAL A 90 2.80 8.86 -15.52
C VAL A 90 3.99 9.71 -15.16
N VAL A 91 4.26 10.70 -16.01
CA VAL A 91 5.32 11.69 -15.86
C VAL A 91 5.28 12.27 -14.44
N VAL A 92 6.39 12.10 -13.73
CA VAL A 92 6.65 12.70 -12.43
C VAL A 92 6.85 14.19 -12.67
N GLU A 93 5.92 15.05 -12.22
CA GLU A 93 6.34 16.38 -11.80
C GLU A 93 7.18 16.19 -10.54
N GLU A 94 8.49 16.42 -10.66
CA GLU A 94 9.41 16.46 -9.53
C GLU A 94 8.86 17.45 -8.50
N ALA A 95 8.30 16.93 -7.41
CA ALA A 95 8.11 17.72 -6.22
C ALA A 95 9.50 18.11 -5.71
N GLU A 96 9.84 19.38 -5.89
CA GLU A 96 11.05 20.03 -5.40
C GLU A 96 11.44 19.54 -4.00
N PRO A 97 12.73 19.28 -3.73
CA PRO A 97 13.20 18.85 -2.42
C PRO A 97 12.95 19.96 -1.41
N VAL A 98 11.93 19.79 -0.56
CA VAL A 98 11.70 20.67 0.58
C VAL A 98 12.88 20.51 1.55
N SER A 99 13.76 21.51 1.53
CA SER A 99 14.91 21.67 2.42
C SER A 99 14.50 21.45 3.87
N ASP A 100 15.15 20.48 4.52
CA ASP A 100 15.05 20.20 5.96
C ASP A 100 15.30 21.48 6.76
N ARG A 101 14.25 22.01 7.40
CA ARG A 101 14.42 23.06 8.40
C ARG A 101 14.80 22.40 9.73
N PRO A 102 15.96 22.76 10.33
CA PRO A 102 16.36 22.21 11.60
C PRO A 102 15.52 22.85 12.72
N CYS A 103 14.55 22.11 13.27
CA CYS A 103 13.93 22.49 14.54
C CYS A 103 14.69 21.82 15.69
N GLN A 104 15.34 22.68 16.48
CA GLN A 104 16.11 22.34 17.67
C GLN A 104 15.17 21.87 18.79
N LEU A 105 15.45 20.72 19.41
CA LEU A 105 15.34 20.44 20.85
C LEU A 105 15.59 18.93 21.12
N GLY A 106 16.72 18.59 21.75
CA GLY A 106 16.85 17.38 22.59
C GLY A 106 17.64 16.18 22.04
N ARG A 107 18.97 16.19 22.29
CA ARG A 107 19.92 15.06 22.44
C ARG A 107 19.95 13.93 21.39
N GLN A 108 21.05 13.97 20.63
CA GLN A 108 21.61 12.91 19.79
C GLN A 108 21.73 11.57 20.52
N GLY A 109 21.04 10.57 19.97
CA GLY A 109 21.30 9.16 20.19
C GLY A 109 20.90 8.43 18.92
N ASP A 110 21.89 7.91 18.20
CA ASP A 110 21.77 7.15 16.96
C ASP A 110 20.57 6.18 16.95
N ARG A 111 19.55 6.52 16.17
CA ARG A 111 18.60 5.55 15.61
C ARG A 111 18.56 5.75 14.11
N ARG A 112 19.65 5.36 13.42
CA ARG A 112 19.61 4.98 12.00
C ARG A 112 18.78 3.71 11.85
N GLY A 113 17.46 3.85 11.93
CA GLY A 113 16.52 2.90 11.38
C GLY A 113 15.63 3.70 10.46
N ALA A 114 15.77 3.51 9.14
CA ALA A 114 14.83 4.06 8.18
C ALA A 114 13.43 3.55 8.54
N ALA A 115 12.66 4.38 9.25
CA ALA A 115 11.27 4.12 9.52
C ALA A 115 10.59 4.03 8.16
N GLN A 116 10.21 2.81 7.77
CA GLN A 116 9.56 2.53 6.50
C GLN A 116 8.32 3.43 6.39
N LYS A 117 8.25 4.23 5.33
CA LYS A 117 7.11 5.10 5.07
C LYS A 117 5.85 4.21 5.01
N PRO A 118 4.77 4.57 5.72
CA PRO A 118 3.57 3.75 5.73
C PRO A 118 2.88 3.81 4.37
N LEU A 119 2.32 2.68 3.94
CA LEU A 119 1.71 2.51 2.63
C LEU A 119 0.56 3.50 2.41
N SER A 120 0.57 4.20 1.28
CA SER A 120 -0.49 5.16 0.89
C SER A 120 -1.27 4.72 -0.35
N MET A 121 -2.41 5.38 -0.62
CA MET A 121 -3.19 5.15 -1.83
C MET A 121 -2.42 5.57 -3.10
N SER A 122 -1.62 6.63 -3.01
CA SER A 122 -0.78 7.07 -4.13
C SER A 122 0.35 6.08 -4.43
N GLU A 123 0.90 5.43 -3.40
CA GLU A 123 1.89 4.37 -3.59
C GLU A 123 1.26 3.14 -4.25
N LEU A 124 0.06 2.72 -3.82
CA LEU A 124 -0.65 1.62 -4.47
C LEU A 124 -0.90 1.89 -5.96
N MET A 125 -1.26 3.13 -6.33
CA MET A 125 -1.46 3.53 -7.72
C MET A 125 -0.22 3.40 -8.60
N GLN A 126 0.97 3.50 -8.00
CA GLN A 126 2.26 3.39 -8.70
C GLN A 126 2.76 1.95 -8.79
N TRP A 127 2.12 1.01 -8.08
CA TRP A 127 2.52 -0.38 -8.13
C TRP A 127 2.09 -1.01 -9.44
N ARG A 128 2.73 -2.13 -9.80
CA ARG A 128 2.31 -2.90 -10.96
C ARG A 128 1.01 -3.60 -10.66
N HIS A 129 0.07 -3.49 -11.58
CA HIS A 129 -1.28 -4.05 -11.49
C HIS A 129 -1.40 -5.26 -12.40
N PHE A 130 -1.88 -6.37 -11.84
CA PHE A 130 -2.04 -7.63 -12.55
C PHE A 130 -3.46 -8.14 -12.40
N SER A 131 -4.15 -8.37 -13.52
CA SER A 131 -5.39 -9.14 -13.54
C SER A 131 -5.08 -10.64 -13.38
N GLY A 132 -5.98 -11.37 -12.73
CA GLY A 132 -5.85 -12.81 -12.50
C GLY A 132 -5.72 -13.64 -13.78
N ASP A 133 -6.25 -13.14 -14.89
CA ASP A 133 -6.34 -13.88 -16.15
C ASP A 133 -5.08 -13.79 -17.03
N THR A 134 -4.22 -12.80 -16.80
CA THR A 134 -3.20 -12.40 -17.76
C THR A 134 -1.76 -12.62 -17.28
N HIS A 135 -1.55 -13.08 -16.05
CA HIS A 135 -0.22 -13.00 -15.43
C HIS A 135 0.35 -14.35 -14.94
N THR A 136 1.56 -14.64 -15.40
CA THR A 136 2.46 -15.62 -14.76
C THR A 136 3.32 -14.91 -13.73
N PHE A 137 3.27 -15.33 -12.46
CA PHE A 137 4.09 -14.71 -11.42
C PHE A 137 5.52 -15.25 -11.46
N SER A 138 6.52 -14.37 -11.31
CA SER A 138 7.92 -14.80 -11.19
C SER A 138 8.18 -15.65 -9.94
N ASP A 139 7.33 -15.53 -8.93
CA ASP A 139 7.35 -16.38 -7.74
C ASP A 139 6.57 -17.68 -7.98
N PRO A 140 7.20 -18.86 -7.88
CA PRO A 140 6.57 -20.14 -8.20
C PRO A 140 5.39 -20.49 -7.27
N TYR A 141 5.41 -20.02 -6.01
CA TYR A 141 4.32 -20.30 -5.08
C TYR A 141 3.07 -19.50 -5.42
N LEU A 142 3.23 -18.22 -5.73
CA LEU A 142 2.15 -17.37 -6.18
C LEU A 142 1.62 -17.80 -7.55
N ASP A 143 2.50 -18.25 -8.46
CA ASP A 143 2.10 -18.78 -9.76
C ASP A 143 1.28 -20.06 -9.64
N HIS A 144 1.61 -20.94 -8.68
CA HIS A 144 0.81 -22.13 -8.40
C HIS A 144 -0.61 -21.78 -7.92
N ALA A 145 -0.75 -20.69 -7.17
CA ALA A 145 -2.02 -20.22 -6.66
C ALA A 145 -2.79 -19.30 -7.64
N ARG A 146 -2.27 -19.03 -8.85
CA ARG A 146 -2.81 -18.02 -9.78
C ARG A 146 -4.30 -18.16 -10.07
N SER A 147 -4.80 -19.40 -10.14
CA SER A 147 -6.23 -19.68 -10.41
C SER A 147 -7.20 -19.18 -9.32
N HIS A 148 -6.68 -18.79 -8.16
CA HIS A 148 -7.45 -18.25 -7.04
C HIS A 148 -7.20 -16.75 -6.81
N ILE A 149 -6.39 -16.11 -7.65
CA ILE A 149 -6.02 -14.71 -7.52
C ILE A 149 -6.79 -13.93 -8.57
N SER A 150 -7.74 -13.09 -8.15
CA SER A 150 -8.51 -12.22 -9.06
C SER A 150 -7.70 -11.01 -9.52
N PHE A 151 -6.82 -10.50 -8.67
CA PHE A 151 -6.01 -9.31 -8.93
C PHE A 151 -4.79 -9.25 -8.01
N ALA A 152 -3.71 -8.62 -8.46
CA ALA A 152 -2.54 -8.38 -7.62
C ALA A 152 -1.92 -6.99 -7.84
N PHE A 153 -1.57 -6.34 -6.73
CA PHE A 153 -0.68 -5.19 -6.70
C PHE A 153 0.73 -5.68 -6.33
N GLN A 154 1.75 -5.27 -7.09
CA GLN A 154 3.13 -5.69 -6.86
C GLN A 154 4.11 -4.52 -6.92
N THR A 155 5.01 -4.48 -5.94
CA THR A 155 6.23 -3.69 -6.00
C THR A 155 7.44 -4.57 -5.69
N THR A 156 8.62 -4.14 -6.11
CA THR A 156 9.88 -4.83 -5.84
C THR A 156 10.89 -3.79 -5.38
N VAL A 157 11.43 -3.99 -4.17
CA VAL A 157 12.44 -3.11 -3.60
C VAL A 157 13.79 -3.81 -3.73
N SER A 158 14.68 -3.21 -4.51
CA SER A 158 16.05 -3.68 -4.69
C SER A 158 16.96 -2.82 -3.83
N HIS A 159 17.66 -3.40 -2.86
CA HIS A 159 18.75 -2.68 -2.21
C HIS A 159 19.98 -2.79 -3.13
N ALA A 160 20.30 -1.72 -3.86
CA ALA A 160 21.60 -1.61 -4.48
C ALA A 160 22.62 -1.48 -3.33
N SER A 161 23.45 -2.50 -3.15
CA SER A 161 24.65 -2.37 -2.32
C SER A 161 25.59 -1.41 -3.02
N GLN A 162 25.78 -0.20 -2.46
CA GLN A 162 26.95 0.62 -2.74
C GLN A 162 28.21 -0.09 -2.25
#